data_AF-A0A3B1KJ26-F1
#
_entry.id   AF-A0A3B1KJ26-F1
#
_cell.length_a   1.000
_cell.length_b   1.000
_cell.length_c   1.000
_cell.angle_alpha   90.00
_cell.angle_beta   90.00
_cell.angle_gamma   90.00
#
_symmetry.space_group_name_H-M   'P 1'
#
loop_
_entity.id
_entity.type
_entity.pdbx_description
1 polymer ?
#
loop_
_entity_poly.entity_id
_entity_poly.type
_entity_poly.pdbx_seq_one_letter_code
_entity_poly.pdbx_strand_id
1 'polypeptide(L)'
;MLRQDEDLMSPNGKASPFSECRPNGSLGHCSDEDSAALRPSHKHRDYIEATVCHVKDLENGQMREVDLGAGRALLIKEHGEFSAIGHKCPHYGAPLVKGVLSKGHVRCPWHGACFSIATGDIEDFPGLDSLPTFQVRVEKDKVIIRANKQALQTQRRTKAMAKCSAVINSSTSFSHVLIIGSGPVALVCAETLRQEGFTDRIVMCTMEKHPPYDRPKLSKSLESTAEQLQLRSMEFFQNHDIELLLEKEAVSVDVKTKTVTFQDGYKMEYRKLLIATGSKPKSINYKGKDIGNVFQLRTPEDANSIARLAGSKNAVIVGTSFIGMEVAAALTDKAHSVSVIGTEAMPFRKALGEKVGKALMKLFEMNRVKFYMLNEVSEMRGHHGQLKEVVLKSGKVLRADVCVIGAGSSPATSFLKQSGVHMDSKGFITVNKMMQTNVDGIFAGGDVVTFPLALRGNKKVNIPHWQMAHVHGRVAALGMMGKTSEVRTVPYFWTAMFGKSVRYAGYGDGFDDVIIQGDLDELKFVAFYTKSEEVIAVASMNYDPIVSRVAEVFGSGKTIKKRDVEMFTHGKTGDMSWLIDKGSQ
;
A
#
# COMPACT_ATOMS: atom_id res chain seq x y z
N MET A 1 10.45 42.60 25.35
CA MET A 1 10.59 42.75 23.89
C MET A 1 11.00 41.39 23.33
N LEU A 2 10.00 40.60 22.96
CA LEU A 2 10.11 39.21 22.51
C LEU A 2 10.01 39.21 20.98
N ARG A 3 10.96 38.61 20.28
CA ARG A 3 10.83 38.26 18.86
C ARG A 3 10.52 36.77 18.76
N GLN A 4 9.40 36.48 18.10
CA GLN A 4 8.96 35.17 17.65
C GLN A 4 9.81 34.78 16.44
N ASP A 5 10.40 33.59 16.45
CA ASP A 5 10.93 32.96 15.24
C ASP A 5 9.87 31.98 14.71
N GLU A 6 9.40 32.28 13.50
CA GLU A 6 8.50 31.43 12.72
C GLU A 6 9.31 30.31 12.03
N ASP A 7 9.00 29.06 12.35
CA ASP A 7 9.52 27.87 11.67
C ASP A 7 8.91 27.75 10.26
N LEU A 8 9.61 28.29 9.26
CA LEU A 8 9.35 28.03 7.84
C LEU A 8 9.87 26.63 7.46
N MET A 9 8.95 25.67 7.33
CA MET A 9 9.24 24.36 6.75
C MET A 9 9.61 24.48 5.27
N SER A 10 10.84 24.07 4.92
CA SER A 10 11.34 24.00 3.55
C SER A 10 10.64 22.88 2.75
N PRO A 11 10.10 23.15 1.54
CA PRO A 11 9.39 22.17 0.73
C PRO A 11 10.38 21.41 -0.15
N ASN A 12 11.11 20.46 0.42
CA ASN A 12 11.75 19.35 -0.32
C ASN A 12 12.41 18.36 0.66
N GLY A 13 11.60 17.42 1.17
CA GLY A 13 12.09 16.31 1.97
C GLY A 13 12.85 15.28 1.11
N LYS A 14 14.14 15.53 0.84
CA LYS A 14 15.11 14.49 0.47
C LYS A 14 15.97 14.20 1.69
N ALA A 15 15.79 13.03 2.30
CA ALA A 15 16.71 12.50 3.29
C ALA A 15 17.08 11.06 2.89
N SER A 16 18.25 10.91 2.28
CA SER A 16 18.97 9.65 2.14
C SER A 16 20.21 9.72 3.02
N PRO A 17 20.52 8.71 3.86
CA PRO A 17 21.85 8.56 4.40
C PRO A 17 22.43 7.22 3.97
N PHE A 18 23.22 7.21 2.90
CA PHE A 18 24.15 6.11 2.62
C PHE A 18 25.45 6.71 2.08
N SER A 19 26.46 6.77 2.94
CA SER A 19 27.84 7.06 2.58
C SER A 19 28.69 5.81 2.80
N GLU A 20 29.22 5.33 1.68
CA GLU A 20 30.56 4.73 1.49
C GLU A 20 30.95 3.49 2.30
N CYS A 21 31.00 2.34 1.61
CA CYS A 21 31.98 1.29 1.88
C CYS A 21 32.61 0.85 0.56
N ARG A 22 33.93 1.05 0.43
CA ARG A 22 34.75 0.52 -0.66
C ARG A 22 35.08 -0.96 -0.42
N PRO A 23 35.25 -1.78 -1.46
CA PRO A 23 35.59 -3.19 -1.32
C PRO A 23 37.11 -3.36 -1.17
N ASN A 24 37.55 -4.19 -0.23
CA ASN A 24 38.87 -4.79 -0.28
C ASN A 24 38.74 -6.28 -0.01
N GLY A 25 39.17 -7.09 -0.98
CA GLY A 25 39.28 -8.53 -0.86
C GLY A 25 40.61 -8.94 -0.24
N SER A 26 40.60 -10.09 0.41
CA SER A 26 41.73 -11.02 0.45
C SER A 26 41.23 -12.42 0.78
N LEU A 27 41.76 -13.38 0.03
CA LEU A 27 41.54 -14.82 0.13
C LEU A 27 42.13 -15.39 1.42
N GLY A 28 41.47 -16.39 2.02
CA GLY A 28 42.00 -17.16 3.14
C GLY A 28 41.22 -18.46 3.38
N HIS A 29 41.79 -19.55 2.86
CA HIS A 29 41.61 -20.99 3.15
C HIS A 29 40.44 -21.52 4.00
N CYS A 30 39.72 -22.49 3.41
CA CYS A 30 38.90 -23.50 4.08
C CYS A 30 39.73 -24.50 4.89
N SER A 31 39.24 -24.83 6.09
CA SER A 31 39.35 -26.16 6.70
C SER A 31 38.16 -26.40 7.63
N ASP A 32 37.73 -27.66 7.66
CA ASP A 32 36.44 -28.21 8.05
C ASP A 32 36.05 -28.17 9.53
N GLU A 33 34.72 -28.34 9.72
CA GLU A 33 33.98 -28.95 10.85
C GLU A 33 34.14 -28.37 12.27
N ASP A 34 33.06 -27.76 12.79
CA ASP A 34 32.25 -28.46 13.80
C ASP A 34 30.89 -27.78 14.06
N SER A 35 29.85 -28.61 14.11
CA SER A 35 28.47 -28.22 14.35
C SER A 35 28.20 -28.07 15.85
N ALA A 36 27.91 -26.86 16.32
CA ALA A 36 27.33 -26.64 17.63
C ALA A 36 26.32 -25.48 17.60
N ALA A 37 25.09 -25.77 18.03
CA ALA A 37 23.99 -24.83 18.11
C ALA A 37 24.34 -23.59 18.94
N LEU A 38 24.58 -22.46 18.27
CA LEU A 38 24.82 -21.16 18.91
C LEU A 38 23.50 -20.55 19.37
N ARG A 39 23.21 -20.69 20.68
CA ARG A 39 22.37 -19.71 21.39
C ARG A 39 23.10 -18.35 21.35
N PRO A 40 22.46 -17.23 20.97
CA PRO A 40 23.15 -15.95 20.97
C PRO A 40 23.49 -15.55 22.39
N SER A 41 24.79 -15.40 22.68
CA SER A 41 25.26 -14.78 23.91
C SER A 41 25.01 -13.26 23.84
N HIS A 42 23.87 -12.83 24.36
CA HIS A 42 23.52 -11.40 24.40
C HIS A 42 24.46 -10.64 25.35
N LYS A 43 25.42 -9.91 24.79
CA LYS A 43 26.31 -9.03 25.56
C LYS A 43 25.48 -7.86 26.12
N HIS A 44 25.64 -7.57 27.41
CA HIS A 44 24.93 -6.50 28.14
C HIS A 44 25.06 -5.09 27.52
N ARG A 45 25.96 -4.90 26.55
CA ARG A 45 26.23 -3.62 25.84
C ARG A 45 25.19 -3.23 24.78
N ASP A 46 24.36 -4.16 24.35
CA ASP A 46 23.40 -3.95 23.24
C ASP A 46 22.06 -3.37 23.70
N TYR A 47 21.83 -3.31 25.01
CA TYR A 47 20.62 -2.79 25.60
C TYR A 47 20.88 -1.43 26.25
N ILE A 48 19.85 -0.59 26.26
CA ILE A 48 19.78 0.64 27.02
C ILE A 48 18.60 0.56 27.98
N GLU A 49 18.74 1.20 29.12
CA GLU A 49 17.70 1.30 30.11
C GLU A 49 17.58 2.75 30.56
N ALA A 50 16.36 3.28 30.57
CA ALA A 50 16.11 4.65 30.97
C ALA A 50 14.80 4.75 31.76
N THR A 51 14.81 5.58 32.80
CA THR A 51 13.58 6.09 33.41
C THR A 51 12.98 7.13 32.48
N VAL A 52 11.74 6.92 32.04
CA VAL A 52 11.12 7.76 30.99
C VAL A 52 10.07 8.74 31.52
N CYS A 53 9.36 8.38 32.59
CA CYS A 53 8.40 9.26 33.28
C CYS A 53 7.96 8.66 34.62
N HIS A 54 7.14 9.39 35.38
CA HIS A 54 6.37 8.84 36.47
C HIS A 54 5.04 8.23 36.00
N VAL A 55 4.46 7.31 36.78
CA VAL A 55 3.18 6.63 36.46
C VAL A 55 2.03 7.62 36.25
N LYS A 56 2.02 8.72 37.01
CA LYS A 56 1.01 9.79 36.94
C LYS A 56 1.15 10.69 35.72
N ASP A 57 2.30 10.65 35.04
CA ASP A 57 2.56 11.57 33.94
C ASP A 57 1.84 11.11 32.67
N LEU A 58 1.38 9.86 32.58
CA LEU A 58 0.65 9.33 31.43
C LEU A 58 -0.71 8.78 31.91
N GLU A 59 -1.79 9.31 31.36
CA GLU A 59 -3.15 8.84 31.66
C GLU A 59 -3.51 7.59 30.85
N ASN A 60 -4.53 6.87 31.31
CA ASN A 60 -5.03 5.71 30.58
C ASN A 60 -5.59 6.12 29.21
N GLY A 61 -5.25 5.39 28.16
CA GLY A 61 -5.61 5.70 26.78
C GLY A 61 -4.66 6.71 26.09
N GLN A 62 -3.54 7.07 26.72
CA GLN A 62 -2.56 7.98 26.15
C GLN A 62 -1.34 7.25 25.58
N MET A 63 -0.71 7.91 24.60
CA MET A 63 0.56 7.52 24.02
C MET A 63 1.56 8.68 24.16
N ARG A 64 2.84 8.36 24.38
CA ARG A 64 3.92 9.35 24.45
C ARG A 64 5.17 8.82 23.78
N GLU A 65 5.76 9.64 22.92
CA GLU A 65 7.11 9.38 22.41
C GLU A 65 8.14 9.70 23.50
N VAL A 66 9.04 8.76 23.78
CA VAL A 66 10.06 8.88 24.83
C VAL A 66 11.45 8.64 24.24
N ASP A 67 12.42 9.44 24.67
CA ASP A 67 13.82 9.32 24.27
C ASP A 67 14.58 8.45 25.28
N LEU A 68 15.29 7.45 24.77
CA LEU A 68 16.12 6.54 25.56
C LEU A 68 17.62 6.86 25.41
N GLY A 69 17.99 7.96 24.75
CA GLY A 69 19.37 8.38 24.47
C GLY A 69 20.01 7.68 23.27
N ALA A 70 19.63 6.43 22.99
CA ALA A 70 20.07 5.67 21.81
C ALA A 70 18.99 5.57 20.71
N GLY A 71 17.90 6.32 20.84
CA GLY A 71 16.73 6.28 19.95
C GLY A 71 15.43 6.43 20.73
N ARG A 72 14.30 6.39 20.03
CA ARG A 72 12.98 6.68 20.61
C ARG A 72 12.06 5.46 20.59
N ALA A 73 11.15 5.44 21.57
CA ALA A 73 10.08 4.45 21.69
C ALA A 73 8.73 5.15 21.88
N LEU A 74 7.64 4.45 21.58
CA LEU A 74 6.29 4.86 21.92
C LEU A 74 5.86 4.15 23.19
N LEU A 75 5.77 4.92 24.28
CA LEU A 75 5.19 4.48 25.54
C LEU A 75 3.67 4.62 25.46
N ILE A 76 2.95 3.58 25.85
CA ILE A 76 1.49 3.50 25.80
C ILE A 76 1.01 3.08 27.19
N LYS A 77 -0.09 3.68 27.65
CA LYS A 77 -0.81 3.21 28.84
C LYS A 77 -2.24 2.87 28.47
N GLU A 78 -2.61 1.61 28.57
CA GLU A 78 -3.97 1.13 28.29
C GLU A 78 -4.39 0.12 29.35
N HIS A 79 -5.63 0.20 29.80
CA HIS A 79 -6.17 -0.57 30.94
C HIS A 79 -5.29 -0.57 32.20
N GLY A 80 -4.59 0.53 32.47
CA GLY A 80 -3.69 0.68 33.61
C GLY A 80 -2.30 0.05 33.43
N GLU A 81 -2.07 -0.68 32.33
CA GLU A 81 -0.80 -1.33 32.02
C GLU A 81 0.05 -0.46 31.07
N PHE A 82 1.37 -0.54 31.21
CA PHE A 82 2.30 0.14 30.32
C PHE A 82 2.92 -0.83 29.31
N SER A 83 2.95 -0.43 28.05
CA SER A 83 3.68 -1.10 26.99
C SER A 83 4.58 -0.12 26.24
N ALA A 84 5.63 -0.64 25.61
CA ALA A 84 6.53 0.16 24.80
C ALA A 84 6.84 -0.55 23.48
N ILE A 85 6.61 0.15 22.37
CA ILE A 85 6.82 -0.34 21.02
C ILE A 85 7.63 0.66 20.18
N GLY A 86 8.02 0.28 18.97
CA GLY A 86 8.61 1.22 18.00
C GLY A 86 7.72 2.45 17.77
N HIS A 87 8.32 3.62 17.66
CA HIS A 87 7.61 4.91 17.59
C HIS A 87 7.23 5.35 16.17
N LYS A 88 7.83 4.71 15.15
CA LYS A 88 7.54 4.99 13.73
C LYS A 88 6.91 3.78 13.07
N CYS A 89 5.90 4.04 12.24
CA CYS A 89 5.31 3.03 11.37
C CYS A 89 6.38 2.52 10.38
N PRO A 90 6.64 1.20 10.30
CA PRO A 90 7.70 0.65 9.44
C PRO A 90 7.37 0.73 7.94
N HIS A 91 6.15 1.12 7.57
CA HIS A 91 5.79 1.36 6.17
C HIS A 91 6.54 2.58 5.61
N TYR A 92 6.10 3.81 5.90
CA TYR A 92 6.75 5.06 5.44
C TYR A 92 7.18 5.99 6.59
N GLY A 93 7.36 5.46 7.81
CA GLY A 93 7.95 6.22 8.92
C GLY A 93 7.02 7.18 9.65
N ALA A 94 5.69 7.04 9.49
CA ALA A 94 4.71 7.89 10.17
C ALA A 94 4.91 7.85 11.70
N PRO A 95 4.90 9.00 12.39
CA PRO A 95 5.01 9.02 13.85
C PRO A 95 3.73 8.46 14.48
N LEU A 96 3.84 7.31 15.15
CA LEU A 96 2.68 6.59 15.69
C LEU A 96 2.03 7.29 16.88
N VAL A 97 2.76 8.16 17.58
CA VAL A 97 2.19 9.05 18.60
C VAL A 97 1.09 9.97 18.05
N LYS A 98 1.10 10.27 16.73
CA LYS A 98 0.04 11.02 16.05
C LYS A 98 -1.09 10.13 15.52
N GLY A 99 -1.01 8.82 15.74
CA GLY A 99 -1.99 7.81 15.33
C GLY A 99 -3.21 7.75 16.23
N VAL A 100 -3.91 6.63 16.16
CA VAL A 100 -5.10 6.35 16.96
C VAL A 100 -4.86 5.08 17.76
N LEU A 101 -4.86 5.18 19.10
CA LEU A 101 -4.90 4.03 20.00
C LEU A 101 -6.35 3.56 20.13
N SER A 102 -6.58 2.27 19.90
CA SER A 102 -7.90 1.67 19.96
C SER A 102 -7.76 0.16 20.16
N LYS A 103 -8.42 -0.39 21.19
CA LYS A 103 -8.59 -1.84 21.40
C LYS A 103 -7.28 -2.65 21.35
N GLY A 104 -6.22 -2.21 22.04
CA GLY A 104 -4.97 -2.96 22.09
C GLY A 104 -4.09 -2.83 20.85
N HIS A 105 -4.41 -1.92 19.91
CA HIS A 105 -3.55 -1.61 18.77
C HIS A 105 -3.44 -0.11 18.51
N VAL A 106 -2.39 0.28 17.79
CA VAL A 106 -2.20 1.65 17.29
C VAL A 106 -2.36 1.66 15.77
N ARG A 107 -3.32 2.45 15.27
CA ARG A 107 -3.50 2.72 13.85
C ARG A 107 -2.66 3.92 13.41
N CYS A 108 -1.85 3.69 12.38
CA CYS A 108 -1.01 4.68 11.72
C CYS A 108 -1.85 5.86 11.17
N PRO A 109 -1.43 7.12 11.39
CA PRO A 109 -2.18 8.29 10.92
C PRO A 109 -2.07 8.51 9.41
N TRP A 110 -1.03 7.99 8.76
CA TRP A 110 -0.79 8.26 7.34
C TRP A 110 -1.50 7.28 6.42
N HIS A 111 -1.35 5.99 6.69
CA HIS A 111 -1.73 4.93 5.75
C HIS A 111 -2.65 3.86 6.34
N GLY A 112 -2.99 3.95 7.63
CA GLY A 112 -3.99 3.06 8.24
C GLY A 112 -3.48 1.70 8.73
N ALA A 113 -2.18 1.40 8.62
CA ALA A 113 -1.58 0.19 9.18
C ALA A 113 -1.80 0.09 10.70
N CYS A 114 -2.06 -1.10 11.23
CA CYS A 114 -2.29 -1.32 12.66
C CYS A 114 -1.25 -2.24 13.27
N PHE A 115 -0.86 -1.94 14.50
CA PHE A 115 0.14 -2.72 15.23
C PHE A 115 -0.35 -3.00 16.64
N SER A 116 -0.27 -4.26 17.05
CA SER A 116 -0.56 -4.69 18.42
C SER A 116 0.33 -3.95 19.40
N ILE A 117 -0.23 -3.40 20.48
CA ILE A 117 0.58 -2.77 21.54
C ILE A 117 1.27 -3.82 22.42
N ALA A 118 0.74 -5.04 22.44
CA ALA A 118 1.28 -6.14 23.25
C ALA A 118 2.46 -6.83 22.57
N THR A 119 2.34 -7.13 21.26
CA THR A 119 3.33 -7.92 20.52
C THR A 119 4.12 -7.10 19.50
N GLY A 120 3.68 -5.87 19.21
CA GLY A 120 4.19 -5.07 18.09
C GLY A 120 3.82 -5.62 16.72
N ASP A 121 3.09 -6.74 16.62
CA ASP A 121 2.78 -7.35 15.34
C ASP A 121 1.89 -6.48 14.47
N ILE A 122 2.15 -6.47 13.16
CA ILE A 122 1.25 -5.86 12.19
C ILE A 122 -0.05 -6.67 12.12
N GLU A 123 -1.17 -6.03 12.45
CA GLU A 123 -2.51 -6.63 12.49
C GLU A 123 -3.38 -6.19 11.30
N ASP A 124 -3.11 -5.00 10.77
CA ASP A 124 -3.72 -4.47 9.56
C ASP A 124 -2.69 -3.73 8.70
N PHE A 125 -2.90 -3.76 7.40
CA PHE A 125 -1.97 -3.30 6.38
C PHE A 125 -2.18 -1.81 6.07
N PRO A 126 -1.33 -1.12 5.28
CA PRO A 126 -0.18 -1.58 4.49
C PRO A 126 1.14 -1.72 5.28
N GLY A 127 2.05 -2.53 4.75
CA GLY A 127 3.37 -2.80 5.34
C GLY A 127 3.64 -4.30 5.39
N LEU A 128 4.89 -4.65 5.70
CA LEU A 128 5.32 -6.06 5.81
C LEU A 128 5.91 -6.37 7.19
N ASP A 129 6.50 -5.37 7.84
CA ASP A 129 7.21 -5.54 9.10
C ASP A 129 6.33 -5.14 10.30
N SER A 130 6.56 -5.85 11.40
CA SER A 130 6.05 -5.53 12.73
C SER A 130 6.92 -4.45 13.39
N LEU A 131 6.45 -3.93 14.51
CA LEU A 131 7.24 -3.07 15.40
C LEU A 131 8.08 -3.91 16.37
N PRO A 132 9.27 -3.42 16.77
CA PRO A 132 9.96 -3.95 17.94
C PRO A 132 9.15 -3.62 19.20
N THR A 133 9.20 -4.52 20.19
CA THR A 133 8.67 -4.32 21.54
C THR A 133 9.82 -4.12 22.51
N PHE A 134 9.59 -3.33 23.55
CA PHE A 134 10.57 -3.04 24.58
C PHE A 134 10.02 -3.41 25.95
N GLN A 135 10.91 -3.88 26.83
CA GLN A 135 10.49 -4.30 28.17
C GLN A 135 10.18 -3.05 29.00
N VAL A 136 9.00 -3.03 29.62
CA VAL A 136 8.58 -1.96 30.54
C VAL A 136 8.46 -2.52 31.94
N ARG A 137 8.91 -1.75 32.94
CA ARG A 137 8.69 -2.05 34.35
C ARG A 137 8.43 -0.77 35.14
N VAL A 138 7.70 -0.91 36.23
CA VAL A 138 7.36 0.20 37.14
C VAL A 138 8.04 -0.05 38.48
N GLU A 139 8.89 0.88 38.90
CA GLU A 139 9.61 0.82 40.19
C GLU A 139 9.41 2.13 40.94
N LYS A 140 8.81 2.09 42.14
CA LYS A 140 8.63 3.28 43.01
C LYS A 140 8.08 4.50 42.24
N ASP A 141 6.97 4.28 41.53
CA ASP A 141 6.28 5.24 40.66
C ASP A 141 7.03 5.72 39.41
N LYS A 142 8.18 5.12 39.07
CA LYS A 142 8.94 5.41 37.86
C LYS A 142 8.72 4.33 36.80
N VAL A 143 8.41 4.76 35.58
CA VAL A 143 8.32 3.90 34.41
C VAL A 143 9.71 3.80 33.78
N ILE A 144 10.21 2.57 33.68
CA ILE A 144 11.54 2.26 33.15
C ILE A 144 11.37 1.40 31.91
N ILE A 145 12.05 1.77 30.83
CA ILE A 145 12.09 1.00 29.58
C ILE A 145 13.49 0.42 29.39
N ARG A 146 13.56 -0.88 29.10
CA ARG A 146 14.76 -1.56 28.62
C ARG A 146 14.58 -1.97 27.16
N ALA A 147 15.46 -1.49 26.29
CA ALA A 147 15.35 -1.62 24.84
C ALA A 147 16.66 -2.01 24.19
N ASN A 148 16.61 -2.81 23.11
CA ASN A 148 17.75 -3.08 22.27
C ASN A 148 18.07 -1.87 21.37
N LYS A 149 19.33 -1.44 21.32
CA LYS A 149 19.77 -0.23 20.60
C LYS A 149 19.53 -0.32 19.09
N GLN A 150 19.78 -1.48 18.48
CA GLN A 150 19.54 -1.67 17.05
C GLN A 150 18.05 -1.59 16.72
N ALA A 151 17.19 -2.21 17.55
CA ALA A 151 15.74 -2.14 17.39
C ALA A 151 15.19 -0.70 17.49
N LEU A 152 15.78 0.14 18.37
CA LEU A 152 15.46 1.57 18.44
C LEU A 152 15.89 2.36 17.19
N GLN A 153 16.86 1.87 16.42
CA GLN A 153 17.29 2.53 15.18
C GLN A 153 16.49 2.04 13.97
N THR A 154 16.27 0.73 13.87
CA THR A 154 15.58 0.14 12.71
C THR A 154 14.08 0.38 12.71
N GLN A 155 13.45 0.48 13.90
CA GLN A 155 12.00 0.69 14.09
C GLN A 155 11.13 -0.35 13.38
N ARG A 156 11.70 -1.52 13.06
CA ARG A 156 11.02 -2.61 12.34
C ARG A 156 11.55 -3.97 12.78
N ARG A 157 10.68 -4.97 12.69
CA ARG A 157 10.95 -6.37 13.01
C ARG A 157 10.20 -7.27 12.04
N THR A 158 10.92 -8.14 11.33
CA THR A 158 10.30 -9.22 10.57
C THR A 158 9.74 -10.27 11.55
N LYS A 159 8.51 -10.76 11.32
CA LYS A 159 7.98 -11.87 12.11
C LYS A 159 8.82 -13.13 11.90
N ALA A 160 8.90 -13.96 12.94
CA ALA A 160 9.56 -15.26 12.81
C ALA A 160 8.86 -16.09 11.71
N MET A 161 9.67 -16.79 10.93
CA MET A 161 9.22 -17.59 9.80
C MET A 161 9.84 -18.98 9.89
N ALA A 162 9.03 -20.00 9.62
CA ALA A 162 9.52 -21.35 9.44
C ALA A 162 10.41 -21.44 8.20
N LYS A 163 11.26 -22.46 8.16
CA LYS A 163 12.05 -22.82 6.98
C LYS A 163 11.43 -24.03 6.28
N CYS A 164 11.79 -24.22 5.03
CA CYS A 164 11.42 -25.43 4.32
C CYS A 164 12.07 -26.64 5.01
N SER A 165 11.26 -27.63 5.39
CA SER A 165 11.74 -28.87 6.01
C SER A 165 11.61 -30.08 5.08
N ALA A 166 10.94 -29.90 3.93
CA ALA A 166 10.66 -30.99 3.02
C ALA A 166 11.91 -31.38 2.21
N VAL A 167 12.39 -32.61 2.44
CA VAL A 167 13.40 -33.32 1.62
C VAL A 167 12.73 -34.05 0.43
N ILE A 168 11.46 -33.76 0.10
CA ILE A 168 10.63 -34.68 -0.69
C ILE A 168 10.31 -34.10 -2.08
N ASN A 169 10.81 -34.80 -3.09
CA ASN A 169 10.80 -34.55 -4.54
C ASN A 169 11.68 -33.40 -5.03
N SER A 170 12.90 -33.76 -5.45
CA SER A 170 13.86 -32.95 -6.22
C SER A 170 13.35 -32.52 -7.61
N SER A 171 12.08 -32.74 -7.94
CA SER A 171 11.53 -32.30 -9.22
C SER A 171 11.27 -30.81 -9.18
N THR A 172 12.02 -30.07 -10.00
CA THR A 172 11.80 -28.64 -10.20
C THR A 172 10.39 -28.36 -10.73
N SER A 173 9.73 -29.33 -11.38
CA SER A 173 8.40 -29.21 -12.00
C SER A 173 7.20 -29.35 -11.06
N PHE A 174 7.38 -29.55 -9.74
CA PHE A 174 6.26 -29.67 -8.79
C PHE A 174 6.40 -28.73 -7.58
N SER A 175 5.32 -28.05 -7.21
CA SER A 175 5.28 -27.18 -6.02
C SER A 175 4.10 -27.50 -5.10
N HIS A 176 4.27 -27.33 -3.79
CA HIS A 176 3.15 -27.47 -2.85
C HIS A 176 2.24 -26.24 -2.92
N VAL A 177 2.85 -25.05 -3.01
CA VAL A 177 2.14 -23.81 -3.31
C VAL A 177 2.81 -23.13 -4.49
N LEU A 178 2.06 -22.97 -5.58
CA LEU A 178 2.43 -22.14 -6.72
C LEU A 178 1.72 -20.79 -6.62
N ILE A 179 2.46 -19.70 -6.75
CA ILE A 179 1.93 -18.34 -6.73
C ILE A 179 2.25 -17.68 -8.07
N ILE A 180 1.22 -17.27 -8.82
CA ILE A 180 1.37 -16.52 -10.07
C ILE A 180 1.21 -15.03 -9.80
N GLY A 181 2.29 -14.28 -9.97
CA GLY A 181 2.44 -12.86 -9.66
C GLY A 181 3.43 -12.63 -8.52
N SER A 182 4.03 -11.44 -8.47
CA SER A 182 5.00 -11.02 -7.43
C SER A 182 4.57 -9.73 -6.71
N GLY A 183 3.30 -9.35 -6.83
CA GLY A 183 2.74 -8.19 -6.13
C GLY A 183 2.54 -8.42 -4.61
N PRO A 184 1.96 -7.44 -3.90
CA PRO A 184 1.72 -7.53 -2.46
C PRO A 184 0.89 -8.74 -2.02
N VAL A 185 -0.06 -9.21 -2.85
CA VAL A 185 -0.82 -10.44 -2.57
C VAL A 185 0.09 -11.65 -2.46
N ALA A 186 0.99 -11.80 -3.44
CA ALA A 186 1.88 -12.93 -3.56
C ALA A 186 2.91 -12.93 -2.43
N LEU A 187 3.54 -11.77 -2.20
CA LEU A 187 4.53 -11.59 -1.16
C LEU A 187 3.94 -11.88 0.23
N VAL A 188 2.79 -11.27 0.56
CA VAL A 188 2.16 -11.50 1.87
C VAL A 188 1.65 -12.93 2.01
N CYS A 189 1.16 -13.56 0.94
CA CYS A 189 0.78 -14.97 1.01
C CYS A 189 1.98 -15.85 1.36
N ALA A 190 3.10 -15.69 0.66
CA ALA A 190 4.31 -16.48 0.91
C ALA A 190 4.86 -16.23 2.32
N GLU A 191 4.96 -14.98 2.76
CA GLU A 191 5.39 -14.64 4.12
C GLU A 191 4.41 -15.20 5.17
N THR A 192 3.10 -15.06 4.97
CA THR A 192 2.10 -15.57 5.93
C THR A 192 2.18 -17.09 6.05
N LEU A 193 2.34 -17.83 4.94
CA LEU A 193 2.53 -19.28 4.98
C LEU A 193 3.72 -19.63 5.88
N ARG A 194 4.88 -18.99 5.68
CA ARG A 194 6.07 -19.23 6.50
C ARG A 194 5.89 -18.79 7.96
N GLN A 195 5.23 -17.66 8.21
CA GLN A 195 4.93 -17.16 9.56
C GLN A 195 3.99 -18.10 10.33
N GLU A 196 3.09 -18.78 9.63
CA GLU A 196 2.11 -19.71 10.18
C GLU A 196 2.64 -21.15 10.30
N GLY A 197 3.92 -21.37 10.00
CA GLY A 197 4.58 -22.66 10.18
C GLY A 197 4.51 -23.60 8.96
N PHE A 198 4.15 -23.10 7.77
CA PHE A 198 4.17 -23.92 6.55
C PHE A 198 5.62 -24.23 6.15
N THR A 199 5.95 -25.52 6.03
CA THR A 199 7.33 -25.99 5.80
C THR A 199 7.55 -26.65 4.44
N ASP A 200 6.55 -26.68 3.55
CA ASP A 200 6.71 -27.26 2.21
C ASP A 200 7.19 -26.22 1.17
N ARG A 201 7.52 -26.68 -0.05
CA ARG A 201 8.01 -25.86 -1.18
C ARG A 201 6.99 -24.80 -1.63
N ILE A 202 7.40 -23.53 -1.62
CA ILE A 202 6.64 -22.39 -2.14
C ILE A 202 7.40 -21.84 -3.35
N VAL A 203 6.72 -21.73 -4.50
CA VAL A 203 7.27 -21.11 -5.71
C VAL A 203 6.41 -19.91 -6.11
N MET A 204 7.03 -18.74 -6.22
CA MET A 204 6.44 -17.50 -6.71
C MET A 204 6.98 -17.19 -8.10
N CYS A 205 6.11 -17.10 -9.09
CA CYS A 205 6.46 -16.83 -10.48
C CYS A 205 5.96 -15.45 -10.91
N THR A 206 6.74 -14.70 -11.67
CA THR A 206 6.31 -13.42 -12.23
C THR A 206 6.87 -13.21 -13.62
N MET A 207 6.11 -12.55 -14.50
CA MET A 207 6.59 -12.12 -15.82
C MET A 207 7.64 -11.00 -15.73
N GLU A 208 7.78 -10.36 -14.58
CA GLU A 208 8.71 -9.25 -14.39
C GLU A 208 10.14 -9.74 -14.15
N LYS A 209 11.11 -8.94 -14.58
CA LYS A 209 12.54 -9.14 -14.33
C LYS A 209 13.01 -8.70 -12.93
N HIS A 210 12.12 -8.07 -12.16
CA HIS A 210 12.44 -7.49 -10.85
C HIS A 210 11.76 -8.27 -9.71
N PRO A 211 12.44 -8.43 -8.55
CA PRO A 211 11.79 -8.90 -7.33
C PRO A 211 10.64 -7.98 -6.89
N PRO A 212 9.73 -8.44 -6.00
CA PRO A 212 8.63 -7.62 -5.49
C PRO A 212 9.05 -6.21 -5.05
N TYR A 213 8.35 -5.19 -5.56
CA TYR A 213 8.66 -3.79 -5.31
C TYR A 213 7.40 -2.94 -5.04
N ASP A 214 7.61 -1.77 -4.43
CA ASP A 214 6.59 -0.81 -4.02
C ASP A 214 6.01 -0.05 -5.23
N ARG A 215 4.97 -0.62 -5.83
CA ARG A 215 4.28 -0.04 -6.99
C ARG A 215 3.66 1.34 -6.73
N PRO A 216 3.06 1.65 -5.56
CA PRO A 216 2.57 2.99 -5.24
C PRO A 216 3.58 4.13 -5.40
N LYS A 217 4.89 3.84 -5.28
CA LYS A 217 5.95 4.84 -5.48
C LYS A 217 6.21 5.16 -6.95
N LEU A 218 5.86 4.29 -7.89
CA LEU A 218 6.14 4.50 -9.32
C LEU A 218 5.58 5.82 -9.86
N SER A 219 4.39 6.22 -9.41
CA SER A 219 3.71 7.45 -9.86
C SER A 219 4.07 8.70 -9.04
N LYS A 220 4.82 8.54 -7.95
CA LYS A 220 5.16 9.62 -7.01
C LYS A 220 6.65 9.96 -7.03
N SER A 221 7.49 8.93 -7.21
CA SER A 221 8.95 9.00 -7.27
C SER A 221 9.43 8.38 -8.58
N LEU A 222 9.13 9.06 -9.69
CA LEU A 222 9.33 8.53 -11.05
C LEU A 222 10.78 8.11 -11.38
N GLU A 223 11.78 8.58 -10.63
CA GLU A 223 13.21 8.35 -10.88
C GLU A 223 13.82 7.27 -9.98
N SER A 224 13.02 6.60 -9.14
CA SER A 224 13.52 5.52 -8.30
C SER A 224 13.89 4.30 -9.14
N THR A 225 15.00 3.63 -8.78
CA THR A 225 15.41 2.36 -9.39
C THR A 225 14.60 1.20 -8.82
N ALA A 226 14.61 0.05 -9.48
CA ALA A 226 13.91 -1.15 -8.99
C ALA A 226 14.43 -1.59 -7.61
N GLU A 227 15.73 -1.50 -7.39
CA GLU A 227 16.39 -1.86 -6.12
C GLU A 227 15.96 -0.94 -4.98
N GLN A 228 15.81 0.37 -5.24
CA GLN A 228 15.31 1.32 -4.24
C GLN A 228 13.83 1.12 -3.89
N LEU A 229 13.08 0.50 -4.79
CA LEU A 229 11.67 0.20 -4.61
C LEU A 229 11.43 -1.21 -4.05
N GLN A 230 12.47 -2.04 -3.97
CA GLN A 230 12.37 -3.43 -3.56
C GLN A 230 11.77 -3.57 -2.15
N LEU A 231 10.82 -4.49 -2.00
CA LEU A 231 10.13 -4.75 -0.73
C LEU A 231 10.91 -5.70 0.18
N ARG A 232 11.57 -6.70 -0.42
CA ARG A 232 12.42 -7.70 0.24
C ARG A 232 13.62 -8.01 -0.64
N SER A 233 14.80 -8.14 -0.04
CA SER A 233 16.03 -8.50 -0.77
C SER A 233 15.94 -9.91 -1.36
N MET A 234 16.79 -10.24 -2.34
CA MET A 234 16.89 -11.63 -2.81
C MET A 234 17.34 -12.59 -1.71
N GLU A 235 18.24 -12.13 -0.84
CA GLU A 235 18.70 -12.86 0.33
C GLU A 235 17.53 -13.21 1.28
N PHE A 236 16.55 -12.32 1.43
CA PHE A 236 15.35 -12.61 2.23
C PHE A 236 14.60 -13.84 1.70
N PHE A 237 14.35 -13.90 0.39
CA PHE A 237 13.64 -15.02 -0.22
C PHE A 237 14.42 -16.34 -0.03
N GLN A 238 15.74 -16.29 -0.19
CA GLN A 238 16.63 -17.43 0.05
C GLN A 238 16.61 -17.88 1.51
N ASN A 239 16.73 -16.94 2.46
CA ASN A 239 16.78 -17.23 3.90
C ASN A 239 15.47 -17.82 4.45
N HIS A 240 14.36 -17.66 3.73
CA HIS A 240 13.02 -18.15 4.10
C HIS A 240 12.47 -19.21 3.14
N ASP A 241 13.33 -19.76 2.28
CA ASP A 241 13.01 -20.84 1.32
C ASP A 241 11.75 -20.53 0.48
N ILE A 242 11.66 -19.30 -0.03
CA ILE A 242 10.63 -18.86 -0.97
C ILE A 242 11.30 -18.75 -2.34
N GLU A 243 11.00 -19.68 -3.24
CA GLU A 243 11.58 -19.65 -4.59
C GLU A 243 10.92 -18.57 -5.43
N LEU A 244 11.74 -17.74 -6.07
CA LEU A 244 11.28 -16.66 -6.94
C LEU A 244 11.75 -16.89 -8.37
N LEU A 245 10.82 -17.17 -9.26
CA LEU A 245 11.05 -17.34 -10.69
C LEU A 245 10.64 -16.05 -11.42
N LEU A 246 11.64 -15.28 -11.83
CA LEU A 246 11.47 -14.05 -12.63
C LEU A 246 11.30 -14.40 -14.11
N GLU A 247 10.71 -13.48 -14.88
CA GLU A 247 10.47 -13.63 -16.32
C GLU A 247 9.70 -14.93 -16.71
N LYS A 248 8.83 -15.40 -15.81
CA LYS A 248 7.93 -16.53 -16.00
C LYS A 248 6.49 -16.06 -16.14
N GLU A 249 6.06 -15.80 -17.37
CA GLU A 249 4.66 -15.49 -17.68
C GLU A 249 3.82 -16.78 -17.79
N ALA A 250 2.78 -16.90 -16.96
CA ALA A 250 1.82 -18.00 -17.05
C ALA A 250 0.83 -17.76 -18.20
N VAL A 251 0.67 -18.76 -19.08
CA VAL A 251 -0.17 -18.67 -20.29
C VAL A 251 -1.38 -19.59 -20.27
N SER A 252 -1.39 -20.62 -19.42
CA SER A 252 -2.58 -21.44 -19.17
C SER A 252 -2.56 -22.12 -17.80
N VAL A 253 -3.75 -22.46 -17.30
CA VAL A 253 -3.94 -23.30 -16.11
C VAL A 253 -4.86 -24.46 -16.48
N ASP A 254 -4.38 -25.68 -16.27
CA ASP A 254 -5.19 -26.89 -16.33
C ASP A 254 -5.55 -27.33 -14.90
N VAL A 255 -6.83 -27.27 -14.59
CA VAL A 255 -7.36 -27.61 -13.26
C VAL A 255 -7.52 -29.12 -13.04
N LYS A 256 -7.59 -29.91 -14.12
CA LYS A 256 -7.71 -31.37 -14.03
C LYS A 256 -6.36 -32.00 -13.70
N THR A 257 -5.33 -31.58 -14.41
CA THR A 257 -3.94 -32.03 -14.19
C THR A 257 -3.19 -31.18 -13.16
N LYS A 258 -3.84 -30.14 -12.59
CA LYS A 258 -3.25 -29.19 -11.63
C LYS A 258 -1.90 -28.65 -12.09
N THR A 259 -1.84 -28.19 -13.34
CA THR A 259 -0.61 -27.73 -14.00
C THR A 259 -0.76 -26.31 -14.51
N VAL A 260 0.28 -25.50 -14.34
CA VAL A 260 0.43 -24.19 -14.99
C VAL A 260 1.44 -24.32 -16.11
N THR A 261 1.11 -23.81 -17.30
CA THR A 261 2.05 -23.70 -18.42
C THR A 261 2.52 -22.27 -18.55
N PHE A 262 3.83 -22.09 -18.74
CA PHE A 262 4.48 -20.80 -18.92
C PHE A 262 4.79 -20.54 -20.40
N GLN A 263 5.06 -19.27 -20.73
CA GLN A 263 5.27 -18.79 -22.10
C GLN A 263 6.45 -19.46 -22.82
N ASP A 264 7.44 -19.93 -22.07
CA ASP A 264 8.61 -20.67 -22.57
C ASP A 264 8.34 -22.18 -22.74
N GLY A 265 7.10 -22.63 -22.51
CA GLY A 265 6.70 -24.03 -22.58
C GLY A 265 6.98 -24.83 -21.30
N TYR A 266 7.63 -24.23 -20.31
CA TYR A 266 7.82 -24.86 -19.01
C TYR A 266 6.48 -25.14 -18.34
N LYS A 267 6.38 -26.25 -17.62
CA LYS A 267 5.18 -26.67 -16.90
C LYS A 267 5.50 -26.91 -15.44
N MET A 268 4.64 -26.42 -14.56
CA MET A 268 4.73 -26.66 -13.14
C MET A 268 3.40 -27.20 -12.60
N GLU A 269 3.47 -28.39 -12.00
CA GLU A 269 2.39 -28.98 -11.22
C GLU A 269 2.30 -28.32 -9.84
N TYR A 270 1.08 -28.24 -9.31
CA TYR A 270 0.83 -27.63 -8.01
C TYR A 270 -0.14 -28.44 -7.15
N ARG A 271 0.05 -28.39 -5.83
CA ARG A 271 -0.98 -28.85 -4.87
C ARG A 271 -2.02 -27.77 -4.59
N LYS A 272 -1.57 -26.52 -4.36
CA LYS A 272 -2.40 -25.31 -4.22
C LYS A 272 -1.86 -24.22 -5.15
N LEU A 273 -2.77 -23.42 -5.71
CA LEU A 273 -2.45 -22.32 -6.62
C LEU A 273 -3.00 -21.00 -6.08
N LEU A 274 -2.18 -19.94 -6.08
CA LEU A 274 -2.62 -18.57 -5.90
C LEU A 274 -2.49 -17.79 -7.21
N ILE A 275 -3.59 -17.18 -7.66
CA ILE A 275 -3.60 -16.26 -8.79
C ILE A 275 -3.58 -14.82 -8.26
N ALA A 276 -2.42 -14.17 -8.39
CA ALA A 276 -2.12 -12.83 -7.91
C ALA A 276 -1.63 -11.90 -9.06
N THR A 277 -2.17 -12.09 -10.27
CA THR A 277 -1.71 -11.42 -11.50
C THR A 277 -2.10 -9.95 -11.62
N GLY A 278 -2.92 -9.45 -10.69
CA GLY A 278 -3.30 -8.03 -10.63
C GLY A 278 -4.08 -7.55 -11.86
N SER A 279 -3.72 -6.37 -12.36
CA SER A 279 -4.43 -5.68 -13.45
C SER A 279 -3.48 -5.20 -14.55
N LYS A 280 -3.98 -5.21 -15.80
CA LYS A 280 -3.33 -4.59 -16.97
C LYS A 280 -3.97 -3.24 -17.26
N PRO A 281 -3.23 -2.21 -17.72
CA PRO A 281 -3.84 -0.97 -18.20
C PRO A 281 -4.91 -1.23 -19.28
N LYS A 282 -5.98 -0.44 -19.27
CA LYS A 282 -6.98 -0.51 -20.34
C LYS A 282 -6.42 0.08 -21.62
N SER A 283 -6.56 -0.67 -22.72
CA SER A 283 -6.39 -0.14 -24.06
C SER A 283 -7.49 0.87 -24.36
N ILE A 284 -7.12 2.08 -24.74
CA ILE A 284 -8.03 3.10 -25.29
C ILE A 284 -7.92 3.09 -26.82
N ASN A 285 -8.96 3.51 -27.54
CA ASN A 285 -8.92 3.56 -29.01
C ASN A 285 -8.42 4.93 -29.49
N TYR A 286 -7.37 4.97 -30.32
CA TYR A 286 -6.84 6.17 -30.98
C TYR A 286 -5.95 5.76 -32.17
N LYS A 287 -5.78 6.65 -33.15
CA LYS A 287 -4.86 6.48 -34.29
C LYS A 287 -3.41 6.80 -33.91
N GLY A 288 -2.43 6.15 -34.54
CA GLY A 288 -1.00 6.34 -34.23
C GLY A 288 -0.53 5.49 -33.03
N LYS A 289 -0.89 4.21 -33.03
CA LYS A 289 -0.55 3.25 -31.96
C LYS A 289 0.93 2.87 -31.90
N ASP A 290 1.60 3.03 -33.03
CA ASP A 290 3.00 2.81 -33.30
C ASP A 290 3.91 3.98 -32.90
N ILE A 291 3.32 5.15 -32.56
CA ILE A 291 4.07 6.32 -32.12
C ILE A 291 4.70 6.08 -30.74
N GLY A 292 6.03 6.25 -30.68
CA GLY A 292 6.82 6.18 -29.46
C GLY A 292 6.59 7.36 -28.50
N ASN A 293 7.18 7.28 -27.30
CA ASN A 293 6.99 8.22 -26.18
C ASN A 293 5.54 8.29 -25.65
N VAL A 294 4.74 7.25 -25.90
CA VAL A 294 3.42 7.05 -25.30
C VAL A 294 3.51 5.89 -24.32
N PHE A 295 3.32 6.18 -23.04
CA PHE A 295 3.56 5.22 -21.95
C PHE A 295 2.28 4.85 -21.21
N GLN A 296 2.28 3.66 -20.63
CA GLN A 296 1.42 3.27 -19.53
C GLN A 296 2.32 2.96 -18.34
N LEU A 297 2.13 3.64 -17.21
CA LEU A 297 3.02 3.48 -16.07
C LEU A 297 2.76 2.15 -15.35
N ARG A 298 3.68 1.18 -15.46
CA ARG A 298 3.59 -0.10 -14.74
C ARG A 298 4.90 -0.58 -14.12
N THR A 299 6.03 -0.19 -14.66
CA THR A 299 7.37 -0.64 -14.24
C THR A 299 8.24 0.54 -13.82
N PRO A 300 9.33 0.31 -13.06
CA PRO A 300 10.35 1.33 -12.82
C PRO A 300 10.91 1.92 -14.13
N GLU A 301 11.07 1.11 -15.17
CA GLU A 301 11.54 1.54 -16.49
C GLU A 301 10.59 2.53 -17.16
N ASP A 302 9.27 2.29 -17.06
CA ASP A 302 8.26 3.23 -17.55
C ASP A 302 8.37 4.55 -16.80
N ALA A 303 8.45 4.50 -15.46
CA ALA A 303 8.54 5.66 -14.59
C ALA A 303 9.77 6.52 -14.94
N ASN A 304 10.93 5.89 -15.03
CA ASN A 304 12.19 6.57 -15.32
C ASN A 304 12.21 7.14 -16.74
N SER A 305 11.62 6.43 -17.72
CA SER A 305 11.52 6.90 -19.10
C SER A 305 10.58 8.10 -19.23
N ILE A 306 9.44 8.08 -18.53
CA ILE A 306 8.52 9.22 -18.43
C ILE A 306 9.24 10.43 -17.85
N ALA A 307 9.93 10.30 -16.71
CA ALA A 307 10.65 11.40 -16.08
C ALA A 307 11.73 12.00 -17.00
N ARG A 308 12.55 11.13 -17.61
CA ARG A 308 13.64 11.54 -18.51
C ARG A 308 13.12 12.30 -19.74
N LEU A 309 12.07 11.78 -20.38
CA LEU A 309 11.52 12.38 -21.61
C LEU A 309 10.71 13.65 -21.34
N ALA A 310 10.09 13.75 -20.17
CA ALA A 310 9.34 14.94 -19.76
C ALA A 310 10.23 16.15 -19.47
N GLY A 311 11.51 15.94 -19.10
CA GLY A 311 12.44 17.00 -18.69
C GLY A 311 12.48 18.17 -19.67
N SER A 312 12.05 19.35 -19.21
CA SER A 312 11.94 20.60 -20.00
C SER A 312 11.10 20.49 -21.29
N LYS A 313 10.20 19.52 -21.39
CA LYS A 313 9.34 19.27 -22.57
C LYS A 313 7.85 19.29 -22.23
N ASN A 314 6.99 19.10 -23.24
CA ASN A 314 5.54 19.10 -23.05
C ASN A 314 5.04 17.69 -22.72
N ALA A 315 4.43 17.53 -21.55
CA ALA A 315 3.83 16.28 -21.11
C ALA A 315 2.30 16.32 -21.24
N VAL A 316 1.72 15.29 -21.83
CA VAL A 316 0.27 15.08 -21.88
C VAL A 316 -0.11 13.84 -21.08
N ILE A 317 -1.12 13.97 -20.23
CA ILE A 317 -1.65 12.88 -19.41
C ILE A 317 -3.09 12.60 -19.85
N VAL A 318 -3.40 11.34 -20.15
CA VAL A 318 -4.73 10.90 -20.54
C VAL A 318 -5.36 10.13 -19.40
N GLY A 319 -6.33 10.73 -18.73
CA GLY A 319 -7.06 10.15 -17.61
C GLY A 319 -6.88 10.94 -16.31
N THR A 320 -7.99 11.14 -15.61
CA THR A 320 -8.10 11.99 -14.40
C THR A 320 -8.32 11.17 -13.12
N SER A 321 -7.75 9.96 -13.10
CA SER A 321 -7.73 9.05 -11.95
C SER A 321 -6.40 9.14 -11.18
N PHE A 322 -6.24 8.38 -10.10
CA PHE A 322 -5.06 8.45 -9.21
C PHE A 322 -3.72 8.40 -9.94
N ILE A 323 -3.48 7.40 -10.80
CA ILE A 323 -2.18 7.29 -11.49
C ILE A 323 -1.92 8.50 -12.39
N GLY A 324 -2.90 8.90 -13.20
CA GLY A 324 -2.74 10.03 -14.12
C GLY A 324 -2.47 11.33 -13.35
N MET A 325 -3.24 11.60 -12.31
CA MET A 325 -3.10 12.81 -11.51
C MET A 325 -1.80 12.83 -10.70
N GLU A 326 -1.37 11.70 -10.14
CA GLU A 326 -0.07 11.59 -9.45
C GLU A 326 1.10 11.84 -10.40
N VAL A 327 1.08 11.27 -11.61
CA VAL A 327 2.11 11.53 -12.63
C VAL A 327 2.09 12.99 -13.07
N ALA A 328 0.91 13.59 -13.28
CA ALA A 328 0.79 15.00 -13.62
C ALA A 328 1.45 15.89 -12.54
N ALA A 329 1.18 15.59 -11.26
CA ALA A 329 1.80 16.31 -10.15
C ALA A 329 3.33 16.11 -10.12
N ALA A 330 3.81 14.87 -10.26
CA ALA A 330 5.24 14.53 -10.22
C ALA A 330 6.05 15.14 -11.38
N LEU A 331 5.40 15.48 -12.50
CA LEU A 331 6.04 16.10 -13.67
C LEU A 331 5.99 17.63 -13.65
N THR A 332 5.19 18.25 -12.79
CA THR A 332 4.95 19.70 -12.83
C THR A 332 6.24 20.54 -12.65
N ASP A 333 7.16 20.08 -11.80
CA ASP A 333 8.43 20.79 -11.55
C ASP A 333 9.55 20.42 -12.55
N LYS A 334 9.28 19.45 -13.45
CA LYS A 334 10.28 18.87 -14.35
C LYS A 334 9.99 19.18 -15.82
N ALA A 335 8.71 19.19 -16.20
CA ALA A 335 8.27 19.43 -17.56
C ALA A 335 8.14 20.93 -17.85
N HIS A 336 8.27 21.31 -19.12
CA HIS A 336 7.96 22.67 -19.56
C HIS A 336 6.47 22.97 -19.44
N SER A 337 5.62 21.98 -19.75
CA SER A 337 4.17 22.08 -19.54
C SER A 337 3.55 20.71 -19.25
N VAL A 338 2.47 20.71 -18.48
CA VAL A 338 1.66 19.51 -18.20
C VAL A 338 0.21 19.78 -18.59
N SER A 339 -0.33 18.94 -19.47
CA SER A 339 -1.73 18.97 -19.88
C SER A 339 -2.42 17.67 -19.50
N VAL A 340 -3.62 17.75 -18.93
CA VAL A 340 -4.41 16.57 -18.52
C VAL A 340 -5.72 16.53 -19.29
N ILE A 341 -6.01 15.38 -19.90
CA ILE A 341 -7.23 15.12 -20.66
C ILE A 341 -8.13 14.19 -19.84
N GLY A 342 -9.40 14.55 -19.70
CA GLY A 342 -10.38 13.77 -18.95
C GLY A 342 -11.71 13.66 -19.68
N THR A 343 -12.35 12.50 -19.58
CA THR A 343 -13.70 12.26 -20.11
C THR A 343 -14.80 12.79 -19.20
N GLU A 344 -14.49 12.94 -17.91
CA GLU A 344 -15.39 13.53 -16.91
C GLU A 344 -15.21 15.05 -16.85
N ALA A 345 -16.14 15.76 -16.21
CA ALA A 345 -16.05 17.21 -16.03
C ALA A 345 -15.07 17.64 -14.92
N MET A 346 -14.66 16.73 -14.03
CA MET A 346 -13.67 16.98 -12.98
C MET A 346 -12.86 15.71 -12.64
N PRO A 347 -11.64 15.81 -12.11
CA PRO A 347 -10.86 14.65 -11.69
C PRO A 347 -11.50 13.96 -10.48
N PHE A 348 -11.18 12.68 -10.32
CA PHE A 348 -11.63 11.84 -9.19
C PHE A 348 -13.14 11.74 -8.98
N ARG A 349 -13.99 12.23 -9.91
CA ARG A 349 -15.44 12.32 -9.74
C ARG A 349 -16.08 11.06 -9.14
N LYS A 350 -15.73 9.89 -9.68
CA LYS A 350 -16.25 8.60 -9.21
C LYS A 350 -15.78 8.22 -7.79
N ALA A 351 -14.55 8.59 -7.42
CA ALA A 351 -13.94 8.17 -6.16
C ALA A 351 -14.16 9.16 -5.01
N LEU A 352 -14.14 10.47 -5.31
CA LEU A 352 -14.16 11.56 -4.33
C LEU A 352 -15.33 12.54 -4.52
N GLY A 353 -16.17 12.34 -5.54
CA GLY A 353 -17.30 13.23 -5.81
C GLY A 353 -16.91 14.59 -6.37
N GLU A 354 -17.91 15.40 -6.70
CA GLU A 354 -17.72 16.66 -7.41
C GLU A 354 -17.07 17.75 -6.57
N LYS A 355 -17.49 17.89 -5.30
CA LYS A 355 -16.99 18.94 -4.39
C LYS A 355 -15.48 18.83 -4.19
N VAL A 356 -15.01 17.64 -3.81
CA VAL A 356 -13.58 17.35 -3.62
C VAL A 356 -12.83 17.35 -4.95
N GLY A 357 -13.41 16.79 -6.01
CA GLY A 357 -12.82 16.78 -7.35
C GLY A 357 -12.52 18.19 -7.88
N LYS A 358 -13.45 19.14 -7.69
CA LYS A 358 -13.26 20.56 -8.06
C LYS A 358 -12.13 21.22 -7.26
N ALA A 359 -12.09 21.01 -5.94
CA ALA A 359 -11.03 21.55 -5.10
C ALA A 359 -9.64 21.04 -5.51
N LEU A 360 -9.54 19.73 -5.80
CA LEU A 360 -8.30 19.14 -6.30
C LEU A 360 -7.97 19.64 -7.72
N MET A 361 -8.94 19.84 -8.60
CA MET A 361 -8.68 20.43 -9.92
C MET A 361 -8.05 21.83 -9.80
N LYS A 362 -8.60 22.68 -8.94
CA LYS A 362 -8.06 24.02 -8.64
C LYS A 362 -6.62 23.96 -8.11
N LEU A 363 -6.31 23.01 -7.22
CA LEU A 363 -4.94 22.76 -6.77
C LEU A 363 -3.98 22.48 -7.95
N PHE A 364 -4.40 21.66 -8.90
CA PHE A 364 -3.60 21.34 -10.09
C PHE A 364 -3.43 22.55 -11.02
N GLU A 365 -4.49 23.34 -11.22
CA GLU A 365 -4.44 24.57 -12.04
C GLU A 365 -3.53 25.64 -11.43
N MET A 366 -3.57 25.81 -10.10
CA MET A 366 -2.63 26.67 -9.37
C MET A 366 -1.17 26.21 -9.54
N ASN A 367 -0.97 24.91 -9.72
CA ASN A 367 0.31 24.31 -10.06
C ASN A 367 0.55 24.25 -11.59
N ARG A 368 -0.10 25.12 -12.37
CA ARG A 368 0.12 25.33 -13.82
C ARG A 368 -0.24 24.13 -14.70
N VAL A 369 -1.00 23.17 -14.20
CA VAL A 369 -1.53 22.06 -15.00
C VAL A 369 -2.74 22.55 -15.81
N LYS A 370 -2.76 22.26 -17.11
CA LYS A 370 -3.86 22.65 -18.01
C LYS A 370 -4.82 21.48 -18.22
N PHE A 371 -6.10 21.68 -17.92
CA PHE A 371 -7.12 20.64 -18.12
C PHE A 371 -7.86 20.77 -19.45
N TYR A 372 -8.17 19.60 -20.03
CA TYR A 372 -8.99 19.42 -21.21
C TYR A 372 -10.07 18.38 -20.87
N MET A 373 -11.08 18.84 -20.14
CA MET A 373 -12.16 17.99 -19.62
C MET A 373 -13.24 17.75 -20.67
N LEU A 374 -14.08 16.73 -20.45
CA LEU A 374 -15.10 16.27 -21.41
C LEU A 374 -14.52 16.04 -22.82
N ASN A 375 -13.28 15.53 -22.87
CA ASN A 375 -12.55 15.30 -24.10
C ASN A 375 -11.88 13.92 -24.09
N GLU A 376 -11.59 13.44 -25.29
CA GLU A 376 -10.88 12.19 -25.54
C GLU A 376 -9.80 12.39 -26.59
N VAL A 377 -8.78 11.53 -26.58
CA VAL A 377 -7.78 11.47 -27.64
C VAL A 377 -8.39 10.82 -28.88
N SER A 378 -8.17 11.42 -30.05
CA SER A 378 -8.50 10.82 -31.34
C SER A 378 -7.26 10.22 -32.03
N GLU A 379 -6.12 10.90 -31.94
CA GLU A 379 -4.91 10.56 -32.69
C GLU A 379 -3.65 11.05 -31.95
N MET A 380 -2.61 10.21 -31.96
CA MET A 380 -1.24 10.58 -31.62
C MET A 380 -0.48 10.81 -32.92
N ARG A 381 0.13 11.98 -33.07
CA ARG A 381 0.96 12.31 -34.25
C ARG A 381 2.41 12.43 -33.83
N GLY A 382 3.29 11.93 -34.68
CA GLY A 382 4.72 11.96 -34.43
C GLY A 382 5.54 12.38 -35.64
N HIS A 383 6.79 12.71 -35.38
CA HIS A 383 7.83 12.98 -36.36
C HIS A 383 8.96 11.98 -36.13
N HIS A 384 9.43 11.30 -37.19
CA HIS A 384 10.35 10.14 -37.09
C HIS A 384 9.88 9.09 -36.07
N GLY A 385 8.57 8.81 -36.04
CA GLY A 385 7.96 7.82 -35.12
C GLY A 385 7.90 8.27 -33.65
N GLN A 386 8.30 9.50 -33.31
CA GLN A 386 8.28 10.02 -31.93
C GLN A 386 7.16 11.04 -31.75
N LEU A 387 6.44 10.97 -30.62
CA LEU A 387 5.33 11.87 -30.33
C LEU A 387 5.71 13.35 -30.47
N LYS A 388 4.82 14.10 -31.14
CA LYS A 388 4.88 15.56 -31.23
C LYS A 388 3.56 16.23 -30.91
N GLU A 389 2.44 15.56 -31.21
CA GLU A 389 1.12 16.13 -30.98
C GLU A 389 0.13 15.08 -30.50
N VAL A 390 -0.78 15.51 -29.62
CA VAL A 390 -1.99 14.76 -29.22
C VAL A 390 -3.20 15.51 -29.76
N VAL A 391 -3.94 14.87 -30.65
CA VAL A 391 -5.18 15.41 -31.23
C VAL A 391 -6.36 14.91 -30.41
N LEU A 392 -7.22 15.84 -30.00
CA LEU A 392 -8.45 15.54 -29.28
C LEU A 392 -9.61 15.37 -30.25
N LYS A 393 -10.64 14.63 -29.84
CA LYS A 393 -11.90 14.49 -30.60
C LYS A 393 -12.60 15.83 -30.88
N SER A 394 -12.34 16.86 -30.07
CA SER A 394 -12.81 18.22 -30.32
C SER A 394 -12.10 18.94 -31.48
N GLY A 395 -11.06 18.33 -32.07
CA GLY A 395 -10.21 18.94 -33.10
C GLY A 395 -9.04 19.75 -32.54
N LYS A 396 -8.99 19.99 -31.22
CA LYS A 396 -7.86 20.68 -30.58
C LYS A 396 -6.59 19.83 -30.64
N VAL A 397 -5.47 20.46 -30.94
CA VAL A 397 -4.15 19.81 -31.04
C VAL A 397 -3.25 20.32 -29.92
N LEU A 398 -2.68 19.40 -29.15
CA LEU A 398 -1.75 19.69 -28.05
C LEU A 398 -0.34 19.29 -28.45
N ARG A 399 0.65 20.18 -28.26
CA ARG A 399 2.06 19.78 -28.37
C ARG A 399 2.40 18.81 -27.24
N ALA A 400 3.06 17.72 -27.56
CA ALA A 400 3.42 16.68 -26.61
C ALA A 400 4.69 15.97 -27.06
N ASP A 401 5.68 15.90 -26.18
CA ASP A 401 6.89 15.10 -26.40
C ASP A 401 6.82 13.76 -25.66
N VAL A 402 5.97 13.69 -24.63
CA VAL A 402 5.66 12.48 -23.87
C VAL A 402 4.17 12.46 -23.54
N CYS A 403 3.55 11.28 -23.68
CA CYS A 403 2.17 11.05 -23.27
C CYS A 403 2.10 9.89 -22.27
N VAL A 404 1.30 10.03 -21.21
CA VAL A 404 1.03 8.95 -20.24
C VAL A 404 -0.45 8.63 -20.21
N ILE A 405 -0.80 7.37 -20.46
CA ILE A 405 -2.18 6.89 -20.47
C ILE A 405 -2.50 6.25 -19.11
N GLY A 406 -3.32 6.95 -18.32
CA GLY A 406 -3.87 6.56 -17.02
C GLY A 406 -5.39 6.35 -17.05
N ALA A 407 -5.91 5.72 -18.10
CA ALA A 407 -7.34 5.56 -18.38
C ALA A 407 -8.02 4.35 -17.69
N GLY A 408 -7.43 3.85 -16.60
CA GLY A 408 -7.93 2.71 -15.83
C GLY A 408 -7.31 1.37 -16.23
N SER A 409 -7.82 0.28 -15.65
CA SER A 409 -7.26 -1.06 -15.77
C SER A 409 -8.32 -2.16 -15.87
N SER A 410 -7.92 -3.32 -16.37
CA SER A 410 -8.71 -4.56 -16.46
C SER A 410 -7.96 -5.71 -15.78
N PRO A 411 -8.66 -6.71 -15.23
CA PRO A 411 -8.00 -7.84 -14.57
C PRO A 411 -7.12 -8.65 -15.55
N ALA A 412 -5.96 -9.11 -15.08
CA ALA A 412 -5.01 -9.87 -15.88
C ALA A 412 -5.37 -11.38 -15.91
N THR A 413 -6.49 -11.72 -16.55
CA THR A 413 -7.11 -13.07 -16.48
C THR A 413 -7.21 -13.81 -17.82
N SER A 414 -6.61 -13.27 -18.89
CA SER A 414 -6.73 -13.84 -20.24
C SER A 414 -6.33 -15.31 -20.34
N PHE A 415 -5.33 -15.75 -19.57
CA PHE A 415 -4.83 -17.12 -19.51
C PHE A 415 -5.79 -18.13 -18.85
N LEU A 416 -6.87 -17.66 -18.22
CA LEU A 416 -7.84 -18.49 -17.50
C LEU A 416 -9.09 -18.84 -18.31
N LYS A 417 -9.26 -18.29 -19.53
CA LYS A 417 -10.50 -18.41 -20.32
C LYS A 417 -10.99 -19.86 -20.50
N GLN A 418 -10.08 -20.83 -20.54
CA GLN A 418 -10.39 -22.26 -20.73
C GLN A 418 -10.08 -23.12 -19.49
N SER A 419 -9.74 -22.49 -18.36
CA SER A 419 -9.34 -23.20 -17.14
C SER A 419 -10.51 -23.78 -16.34
N GLY A 420 -11.73 -23.26 -16.54
CA GLY A 420 -12.88 -23.57 -15.66
C GLY A 420 -12.96 -22.73 -14.38
N VAL A 421 -12.00 -21.82 -14.14
CA VAL A 421 -12.09 -20.81 -13.07
C VAL A 421 -13.15 -19.77 -13.45
N HIS A 422 -14.13 -19.56 -12.57
CA HIS A 422 -15.23 -18.62 -12.79
C HIS A 422 -14.76 -17.18 -12.73
N MET A 423 -15.16 -16.41 -13.74
CA MET A 423 -14.95 -14.97 -13.83
C MET A 423 -16.29 -14.26 -14.01
N ASP A 424 -16.43 -13.05 -13.47
CA ASP A 424 -17.59 -12.21 -13.73
C ASP A 424 -17.57 -11.64 -15.16
N SER A 425 -18.64 -10.93 -15.55
CA SER A 425 -18.78 -10.35 -16.89
C SER A 425 -17.72 -9.29 -17.23
N LYS A 426 -16.97 -8.79 -16.23
CA LYS A 426 -15.86 -7.85 -16.40
C LYS A 426 -14.50 -8.55 -16.40
N GLY A 427 -14.49 -9.88 -16.25
CA GLY A 427 -13.30 -10.71 -16.28
C GLY A 427 -12.59 -10.86 -14.93
N PHE A 428 -13.17 -10.40 -13.82
CA PHE A 428 -12.57 -10.59 -12.50
C PHE A 428 -12.86 -12.00 -11.98
N ILE A 429 -11.87 -12.62 -11.34
CA ILE A 429 -12.04 -13.95 -10.72
C ILE A 429 -12.98 -13.81 -9.52
N THR A 430 -14.04 -14.62 -9.47
CA THR A 430 -14.95 -14.61 -8.32
C THR A 430 -14.42 -15.53 -7.22
N VAL A 431 -14.33 -15.01 -6.00
CA VAL A 431 -13.84 -15.77 -4.84
C VAL A 431 -14.85 -15.77 -3.69
N ASN A 432 -14.72 -16.75 -2.80
CA ASN A 432 -15.45 -16.80 -1.53
C ASN A 432 -14.75 -15.94 -0.45
N LYS A 433 -15.25 -16.00 0.80
CA LYS A 433 -14.73 -15.22 1.93
C LYS A 433 -13.28 -15.55 2.33
N MET A 434 -12.81 -16.75 1.98
CA MET A 434 -11.45 -17.23 2.22
C MET A 434 -10.54 -17.06 0.99
N MET A 435 -10.97 -16.25 0.01
CA MET A 435 -10.24 -16.00 -1.24
C MET A 435 -10.09 -17.22 -2.16
N GLN A 436 -10.87 -18.28 -1.94
CA GLN A 436 -10.89 -19.48 -2.79
C GLN A 436 -11.84 -19.29 -3.98
N THR A 437 -11.43 -19.78 -5.15
CA THR A 437 -12.26 -19.79 -6.37
C THR A 437 -13.31 -20.91 -6.33
N ASN A 438 -14.03 -21.13 -7.43
CA ASN A 438 -14.92 -22.29 -7.58
C ASN A 438 -14.19 -23.64 -7.69
N VAL A 439 -12.88 -23.63 -7.91
CA VAL A 439 -12.06 -24.83 -8.05
C VAL A 439 -11.33 -25.11 -6.74
N ASP A 440 -11.41 -26.34 -6.24
CA ASP A 440 -10.72 -26.70 -5.00
C ASP A 440 -9.19 -26.51 -5.12
N GLY A 441 -8.62 -25.90 -4.09
CA GLY A 441 -7.18 -25.62 -4.04
C GLY A 441 -6.69 -24.45 -4.89
N ILE A 442 -7.57 -23.74 -5.61
CA ILE A 442 -7.21 -22.51 -6.34
C ILE A 442 -7.77 -21.29 -5.61
N PHE A 443 -6.87 -20.38 -5.27
CA PHE A 443 -7.14 -19.10 -4.62
C PHE A 443 -6.77 -17.95 -5.54
N ALA A 444 -7.34 -16.77 -5.29
CA ALA A 444 -6.98 -15.56 -6.03
C ALA A 444 -7.07 -14.32 -5.13
N GLY A 445 -6.30 -13.27 -5.43
CA GLY A 445 -6.32 -12.06 -4.62
C GLY A 445 -5.77 -10.81 -5.32
N GLY A 446 -6.04 -9.66 -4.70
CA GLY A 446 -5.64 -8.33 -5.20
C GLY A 446 -6.58 -7.77 -6.28
N ASP A 447 -6.04 -6.99 -7.21
CA ASP A 447 -6.85 -6.31 -8.25
C ASP A 447 -7.63 -7.27 -9.17
N VAL A 448 -7.23 -8.55 -9.24
CA VAL A 448 -7.76 -9.54 -10.18
C VAL A 448 -9.11 -10.13 -9.76
N VAL A 449 -9.56 -9.88 -8.51
CA VAL A 449 -10.74 -10.55 -7.95
C VAL A 449 -11.93 -9.65 -7.72
N THR A 450 -13.11 -10.25 -7.77
CA THR A 450 -14.32 -9.75 -7.11
C THR A 450 -14.55 -10.60 -5.86
N PHE A 451 -14.62 -9.97 -4.68
CA PHE A 451 -14.68 -10.63 -3.37
C PHE A 451 -15.84 -10.09 -2.50
N PRO A 452 -16.38 -10.87 -1.54
CA PRO A 452 -17.38 -10.39 -0.60
C PRO A 452 -16.77 -9.47 0.46
N LEU A 453 -17.21 -8.22 0.52
CA LEU A 453 -16.75 -7.27 1.54
C LEU A 453 -17.69 -7.27 2.76
N ALA A 454 -17.20 -7.74 3.91
CA ALA A 454 -17.97 -7.84 5.15
C ALA A 454 -18.57 -6.49 5.59
N LEU A 455 -17.79 -5.40 5.47
CA LEU A 455 -18.19 -4.03 5.79
C LEU A 455 -19.46 -3.56 5.02
N ARG A 456 -19.79 -4.21 3.91
CA ARG A 456 -20.96 -3.90 3.06
C ARG A 456 -21.89 -5.10 2.94
N GLY A 457 -22.08 -5.84 4.04
CA GLY A 457 -23.02 -6.96 4.08
C GLY A 457 -22.66 -8.09 3.11
N ASN A 458 -21.36 -8.34 2.91
CA ASN A 458 -20.83 -9.32 1.95
C ASN A 458 -21.17 -9.02 0.48
N LYS A 459 -21.50 -7.76 0.13
CA LYS A 459 -21.60 -7.34 -1.27
C LYS A 459 -20.30 -7.70 -2.00
N LYS A 460 -20.45 -8.31 -3.17
CA LYS A 460 -19.33 -8.60 -4.08
C LYS A 460 -18.78 -7.29 -4.66
N VAL A 461 -17.52 -7.01 -4.42
CA VAL A 461 -16.84 -5.77 -4.83
C VAL A 461 -15.45 -6.07 -5.40
N ASN A 462 -14.89 -5.09 -6.12
CA ASN A 462 -13.49 -5.06 -6.52
C ASN A 462 -12.87 -3.76 -5.98
N ILE A 463 -11.76 -3.88 -5.26
CA ILE A 463 -11.06 -2.76 -4.62
C ILE A 463 -9.56 -2.88 -4.97
N PRO A 464 -9.11 -2.25 -6.07
CA PRO A 464 -7.73 -2.36 -6.55
C PRO A 464 -6.79 -1.45 -5.76
N HIS A 465 -6.53 -1.83 -4.50
CA HIS A 465 -5.74 -1.03 -3.56
C HIS A 465 -4.68 -1.85 -2.85
N TRP A 466 -3.57 -1.18 -2.52
CA TRP A 466 -2.38 -1.77 -1.93
C TRP A 466 -2.67 -2.51 -0.62
N GLN A 467 -3.36 -1.90 0.33
CA GLN A 467 -3.75 -2.56 1.59
C GLN A 467 -4.60 -3.81 1.33
N MET A 468 -5.62 -3.72 0.47
CA MET A 468 -6.50 -4.86 0.15
C MET A 468 -5.73 -6.03 -0.42
N ALA A 469 -4.75 -5.76 -1.27
CA ALA A 469 -3.91 -6.80 -1.82
C ALA A 469 -3.12 -7.57 -0.75
N HIS A 470 -2.59 -6.89 0.28
CA HIS A 470 -1.92 -7.56 1.40
C HIS A 470 -2.91 -8.44 2.19
N VAL A 471 -4.09 -7.89 2.49
CA VAL A 471 -5.12 -8.60 3.27
C VAL A 471 -5.59 -9.84 2.53
N HIS A 472 -5.81 -9.73 1.22
CA HIS A 472 -6.12 -10.87 0.35
C HIS A 472 -5.03 -11.94 0.40
N GLY A 473 -3.76 -11.54 0.35
CA GLY A 473 -2.62 -12.48 0.48
C GLY A 473 -2.63 -13.23 1.82
N ARG A 474 -2.84 -12.51 2.93
CA ARG A 474 -2.92 -13.12 4.27
C ARG A 474 -4.09 -14.09 4.39
N VAL A 475 -5.28 -13.69 3.95
CA VAL A 475 -6.49 -14.54 4.02
C VAL A 475 -6.34 -15.77 3.13
N ALA A 476 -5.79 -15.62 1.92
CA ALA A 476 -5.55 -16.76 1.03
C ALA A 476 -4.55 -17.76 1.63
N ALA A 477 -3.45 -17.30 2.24
CA ALA A 477 -2.50 -18.19 2.92
C ALA A 477 -3.16 -18.99 4.05
N LEU A 478 -3.94 -18.32 4.91
CA LEU A 478 -4.67 -18.98 5.99
C LEU A 478 -5.68 -20.01 5.44
N GLY A 479 -6.42 -19.65 4.38
CA GLY A 479 -7.34 -20.54 3.69
C GLY A 479 -6.65 -21.77 3.06
N MET A 480 -5.46 -21.60 2.48
CA MET A 480 -4.64 -22.71 1.96
C MET A 480 -4.23 -23.70 3.05
N MET A 481 -4.07 -23.23 4.29
CA MET A 481 -3.77 -24.03 5.48
C MET A 481 -5.03 -24.58 6.19
N GLY A 482 -6.23 -24.33 5.65
CA GLY A 482 -7.50 -24.74 6.26
C GLY A 482 -7.91 -23.91 7.48
N LYS A 483 -7.25 -22.78 7.75
CA LYS A 483 -7.61 -21.87 8.84
C LYS A 483 -8.73 -20.94 8.37
N THR A 484 -9.81 -20.87 9.15
CA THR A 484 -10.94 -19.98 8.84
C THR A 484 -10.54 -18.53 9.05
N SER A 485 -10.54 -17.74 7.97
CA SER A 485 -10.25 -16.31 7.98
C SER A 485 -11.03 -15.60 6.87
N GLU A 486 -11.51 -14.39 7.12
CA GLU A 486 -12.22 -13.58 6.14
C GLU A 486 -11.73 -12.12 6.16
N VAL A 487 -11.98 -11.40 5.07
CA VAL A 487 -11.62 -9.98 4.93
C VAL A 487 -12.52 -9.12 5.82
N ARG A 488 -12.00 -8.70 6.98
CA ARG A 488 -12.70 -7.82 7.96
C ARG A 488 -12.13 -6.41 8.09
N THR A 489 -11.00 -6.15 7.46
CA THR A 489 -10.35 -4.83 7.45
C THR A 489 -11.26 -3.76 6.84
N VAL A 490 -11.07 -2.52 7.30
CA VAL A 490 -11.68 -1.35 6.67
C VAL A 490 -10.77 -0.93 5.51
N PRO A 491 -11.28 -0.85 4.27
CA PRO A 491 -10.47 -0.39 3.15
C PRO A 491 -9.92 1.01 3.45
N TYR A 492 -8.61 1.15 3.32
CA TYR A 492 -7.86 2.35 3.62
C TYR A 492 -6.90 2.64 2.46
N PHE A 493 -6.89 3.88 1.98
CA PHE A 493 -5.94 4.28 0.95
C PHE A 493 -5.49 5.74 1.10
N TRP A 494 -4.45 6.07 0.34
CA TRP A 494 -3.93 7.42 0.24
C TRP A 494 -3.53 7.73 -1.20
N THR A 495 -3.48 9.01 -1.50
CA THR A 495 -2.80 9.53 -2.69
C THR A 495 -2.08 10.82 -2.28
N ALA A 496 -0.90 11.06 -2.86
CA ALA A 496 -0.06 12.20 -2.53
C ALA A 496 0.29 12.96 -3.81
N MET A 497 0.03 14.27 -3.80
CA MET A 497 0.19 15.18 -4.93
C MET A 497 0.63 16.54 -4.37
N PHE A 498 1.68 17.15 -4.94
CA PHE A 498 2.21 18.46 -4.51
C PHE A 498 2.53 18.55 -3.00
N GLY A 499 3.08 17.47 -2.42
CA GLY A 499 3.37 17.40 -0.98
C GLY A 499 2.13 17.34 -0.07
N LYS A 500 0.92 17.32 -0.63
CA LYS A 500 -0.34 17.16 0.11
C LYS A 500 -0.87 15.73 -0.09
N SER A 501 -1.55 15.20 0.92
CA SER A 501 -2.11 13.85 0.88
C SER A 501 -3.61 13.85 1.11
N VAL A 502 -4.35 13.17 0.22
CA VAL A 502 -5.70 12.72 0.50
C VAL A 502 -5.60 11.36 1.17
N ARG A 503 -6.28 11.21 2.31
CA ARG A 503 -6.47 9.92 3.00
C ARG A 503 -7.92 9.51 2.89
N TYR A 504 -8.17 8.22 2.87
CA TYR A 504 -9.51 7.67 2.71
C TYR A 504 -9.70 6.38 3.52
N ALA A 505 -10.88 6.21 4.12
CA ALA A 505 -11.31 4.97 4.74
C ALA A 505 -12.77 4.63 4.39
N GLY A 506 -13.08 3.34 4.26
CA GLY A 506 -14.41 2.81 3.96
C GLY A 506 -14.58 2.38 2.50
N TYR A 507 -15.82 2.22 2.05
CA TYR A 507 -16.14 1.86 0.67
C TYR A 507 -17.32 2.69 0.16
N GLY A 508 -16.98 3.82 -0.46
CA GLY A 508 -17.93 4.85 -0.88
C GLY A 508 -18.71 4.54 -2.15
N ASP A 509 -18.46 3.45 -2.87
CA ASP A 509 -19.20 3.17 -4.11
C ASP A 509 -20.71 3.15 -3.86
N GLY A 510 -21.42 3.97 -4.65
CA GLY A 510 -22.86 4.18 -4.55
C GLY A 510 -23.33 5.28 -3.60
N PHE A 511 -22.43 6.07 -2.98
CA PHE A 511 -22.80 7.23 -2.16
C PHE A 511 -23.76 8.17 -2.91
N ASP A 512 -24.65 8.84 -2.18
CA ASP A 512 -25.63 9.80 -2.73
C ASP A 512 -25.45 11.24 -2.22
N ASP A 513 -24.64 11.45 -1.17
CA ASP A 513 -24.29 12.79 -0.70
C ASP A 513 -22.87 12.84 -0.12
N VAL A 514 -22.31 14.05 -0.06
CA VAL A 514 -20.99 14.36 0.49
C VAL A 514 -21.08 15.58 1.41
N ILE A 515 -20.85 15.34 2.69
CA ILE A 515 -20.87 16.35 3.76
C ILE A 515 -19.43 16.78 4.01
N ILE A 516 -19.19 18.08 3.88
CA ILE A 516 -17.86 18.68 4.01
C ILE A 516 -17.77 19.39 5.36
N GLN A 517 -16.71 19.09 6.11
CA GLN A 517 -16.29 19.83 7.28
C GLN A 517 -14.93 20.48 7.00
N GLY A 518 -14.73 21.70 7.47
CA GLY A 518 -13.55 22.51 7.15
C GLY A 518 -13.70 23.25 5.82
N ASP A 519 -12.57 23.54 5.18
CA ASP A 519 -12.50 24.43 4.02
C ASP A 519 -11.81 23.74 2.83
N LEU A 520 -12.51 23.68 1.69
CA LEU A 520 -12.02 23.10 0.45
C LEU A 520 -11.04 24.00 -0.29
N ASP A 521 -11.17 25.32 -0.18
CA ASP A 521 -10.25 26.28 -0.78
C ASP A 521 -8.90 26.29 -0.05
N GLU A 522 -8.90 26.15 1.29
CA GLU A 522 -7.67 25.98 2.08
C GLU A 522 -7.10 24.56 2.02
N LEU A 523 -7.81 23.61 1.39
CA LEU A 523 -7.47 22.18 1.36
C LEU A 523 -7.27 21.58 2.76
N LYS A 524 -8.09 22.03 3.71
CA LYS A 524 -8.12 21.57 5.11
C LYS A 524 -9.53 21.12 5.42
N PHE A 525 -9.85 19.89 5.05
CA PHE A 525 -11.21 19.39 5.10
C PHE A 525 -11.31 17.90 5.44
N VAL A 526 -12.52 17.52 5.86
CA VAL A 526 -13.02 16.16 5.95
C VAL A 526 -14.26 16.05 5.08
N ALA A 527 -14.33 15.02 4.25
CA ALA A 527 -15.46 14.71 3.39
C ALA A 527 -16.06 13.37 3.81
N PHE A 528 -17.26 13.40 4.37
CA PHE A 528 -18.03 12.21 4.72
C PHE A 528 -18.95 11.85 3.57
N TYR A 529 -18.80 10.63 3.04
CA TYR A 529 -19.62 10.11 1.95
C TYR A 529 -20.76 9.29 2.56
N THR A 530 -21.99 9.67 2.26
CA THR A 530 -23.16 9.00 2.82
C THR A 530 -23.93 8.19 1.78
N LYS A 531 -24.59 7.14 2.26
CA LYS A 531 -25.64 6.44 1.54
C LYS A 531 -26.88 6.50 2.41
N SER A 532 -27.90 7.24 1.96
CA SER A 532 -29.07 7.53 2.81
C SER A 532 -28.60 8.14 4.14
N GLU A 533 -28.95 7.54 5.29
CA GLU A 533 -28.63 8.07 6.62
C GLU A 533 -27.30 7.57 7.20
N GLU A 534 -26.47 6.86 6.43
CA GLU A 534 -25.23 6.25 6.93
C GLU A 534 -23.99 6.78 6.22
N VAL A 535 -22.95 7.09 6.97
CA VAL A 535 -21.62 7.35 6.42
C VAL A 535 -20.98 6.01 6.02
N ILE A 536 -20.65 5.87 4.74
CA ILE A 536 -20.06 4.64 4.18
C ILE A 536 -18.57 4.79 3.84
N ALA A 537 -18.07 6.02 3.81
CA ALA A 537 -16.65 6.33 3.68
C ALA A 537 -16.33 7.74 4.18
N VAL A 538 -15.05 8.00 4.39
CA VAL A 538 -14.50 9.32 4.71
C VAL A 538 -13.24 9.58 3.88
N ALA A 539 -13.03 10.82 3.47
CA ALA A 539 -11.75 11.32 2.98
C ALA A 539 -11.32 12.56 3.76
N SER A 540 -10.02 12.82 3.84
CA SER A 540 -9.53 14.09 4.39
C SER A 540 -8.26 14.57 3.70
N MET A 541 -8.02 15.87 3.75
CA MET A 541 -6.72 16.48 3.47
C MET A 541 -6.39 17.46 4.60
N ASN A 542 -5.14 17.39 5.10
CA ASN A 542 -4.63 18.22 6.21
C ASN A 542 -5.49 18.20 7.49
N TYR A 543 -6.15 17.07 7.77
CA TYR A 543 -7.02 16.89 8.95
C TYR A 543 -6.71 15.58 9.69
N ASP A 544 -5.44 15.27 9.91
CA ASP A 544 -5.06 14.03 10.59
C ASP A 544 -5.35 14.07 12.09
N PRO A 545 -5.65 12.91 12.73
CA PRO A 545 -5.73 11.56 12.16
C PRO A 545 -7.18 11.11 11.90
N ILE A 546 -8.07 11.99 11.42
CA ILE A 546 -9.52 11.73 11.39
C ILE A 546 -9.91 10.46 10.63
N VAL A 547 -9.27 10.20 9.49
CA VAL A 547 -9.58 9.03 8.66
C VAL A 547 -9.24 7.74 9.40
N SER A 548 -8.13 7.71 10.15
CA SER A 548 -7.80 6.58 11.03
C SER A 548 -8.80 6.42 12.17
N ARG A 549 -9.32 7.52 12.73
CA ARG A 549 -10.37 7.45 13.78
C ARG A 549 -11.65 6.84 13.24
N VAL A 550 -12.14 7.32 12.09
CA VAL A 550 -13.34 6.77 11.45
C VAL A 550 -13.13 5.30 11.05
N ALA A 551 -11.93 4.92 10.61
CA ALA A 551 -11.61 3.53 10.32
C ALA A 551 -11.74 2.63 11.56
N GLU A 552 -11.35 3.10 12.75
CA GLU A 552 -11.58 2.38 14.02
C GLU A 552 -13.07 2.22 14.33
N VAL A 553 -13.88 3.25 14.07
CA VAL A 553 -15.35 3.18 14.25
C VAL A 553 -15.95 2.14 13.32
N PHE A 554 -15.63 2.19 12.02
CA PHE A 554 -16.07 1.20 11.04
C PHE A 554 -15.60 -0.22 11.41
N GLY A 555 -14.34 -0.37 11.83
CA GLY A 555 -13.78 -1.66 12.25
C GLY A 555 -14.46 -2.22 13.52
N SER A 556 -15.04 -1.37 14.35
CA SER A 556 -15.81 -1.78 15.53
C SER A 556 -17.22 -2.27 15.21
N GLY A 557 -17.68 -2.11 13.97
CA GLY A 557 -19.06 -2.42 13.55
C GLY A 557 -20.09 -1.34 13.89
N LYS A 558 -19.65 -0.20 14.46
CA LYS A 558 -20.51 0.96 14.70
C LYS A 558 -20.76 1.71 13.39
N THR A 559 -21.98 2.22 13.24
CA THR A 559 -22.38 3.08 12.12
C THR A 559 -22.34 4.54 12.55
N ILE A 560 -21.76 5.40 11.71
CA ILE A 560 -21.87 6.86 11.87
C ILE A 560 -23.08 7.33 11.06
N LYS A 561 -24.00 8.09 11.67
CA LYS A 561 -25.18 8.59 10.96
C LYS A 561 -24.91 9.93 10.29
N LYS A 562 -25.61 10.17 9.18
CA LYS A 562 -25.55 11.42 8.40
C LYS A 562 -25.82 12.65 9.27
N ARG A 563 -26.93 12.64 10.03
CA ARG A 563 -27.29 13.71 10.95
C ARG A 563 -26.16 14.08 11.93
N ASP A 564 -25.38 13.09 12.38
CA ASP A 564 -24.34 13.31 13.39
C ASP A 564 -23.25 14.18 12.79
N VAL A 565 -22.82 13.92 11.56
CA VAL A 565 -21.79 14.73 10.88
C VAL A 565 -22.29 16.07 10.35
N GLU A 566 -23.60 16.24 10.14
CA GLU A 566 -24.24 17.51 9.74
C GLU A 566 -24.39 18.50 10.91
N MET A 567 -24.72 18.02 12.11
CA MET A 567 -24.87 18.90 13.28
C MET A 567 -23.56 19.66 13.59
N PHE A 568 -22.41 19.07 13.26
CA PHE A 568 -21.10 19.70 13.50
C PHE A 568 -20.66 20.69 12.41
N THR A 569 -21.29 20.74 11.23
CA THR A 569 -20.97 21.78 10.24
C THR A 569 -21.46 23.17 10.68
N HIS A 570 -22.37 23.23 11.66
CA HIS A 570 -23.02 24.46 12.13
C HIS A 570 -22.52 24.95 13.51
N GLY A 571 -21.61 24.22 14.18
CA GLY A 571 -21.09 24.55 15.51
C GLY A 571 -19.62 24.96 15.52
N LYS A 572 -19.28 26.02 16.28
CA LYS A 572 -17.87 26.38 16.56
C LYS A 572 -17.25 25.39 17.55
N THR A 573 -16.72 24.26 17.05
CA THR A 573 -15.53 23.54 17.57
C THR A 573 -15.26 22.32 16.70
N GLY A 574 -14.10 22.27 16.04
CA GLY A 574 -13.64 21.12 15.23
C GLY A 574 -13.21 19.88 16.02
N ASP A 575 -13.75 19.69 17.23
CA ASP A 575 -13.46 18.55 18.09
C ASP A 575 -14.37 17.37 17.73
N MET A 576 -13.82 16.41 16.97
CA MET A 576 -14.47 15.15 16.64
C MET A 576 -14.15 14.05 17.67
N SER A 577 -13.95 14.43 18.93
CA SER A 577 -13.76 13.50 20.05
C SER A 577 -14.94 12.55 20.24
N TRP A 578 -16.15 12.90 19.77
CA TRP A 578 -17.35 12.07 19.79
C TRP A 578 -17.27 10.82 18.89
N LEU A 579 -16.45 10.83 17.83
CA LEU A 579 -16.40 9.70 16.88
C LEU A 579 -15.87 8.43 17.53
N ILE A 580 -14.93 8.58 18.46
CA ILE A 580 -14.48 7.48 19.30
C ILE A 580 -15.16 7.76 20.62
N ASP A 581 -16.25 7.04 20.92
CA ASP A 581 -16.74 6.98 22.31
C ASP A 581 -15.50 6.82 23.19
N LYS A 582 -15.22 7.83 24.03
CA LYS A 582 -14.41 7.58 25.23
C LYS A 582 -15.15 6.43 25.87
N GLY A 583 -14.54 5.24 25.83
CA GLY A 583 -15.23 4.00 26.13
C GLY A 583 -16.14 4.18 27.34
N SER A 584 -17.36 3.64 27.25
CA SER A 584 -18.18 3.36 28.42
C SER A 584 -17.24 2.93 29.55
N GLN A 585 -17.16 3.79 30.58
CA GLN A 585 -16.36 3.57 31.78
C GLN A 585 -16.66 2.21 32.40
#